data_AF-A0A2D7KS52-F1
#
_entry.id   AF-A0A2D7KS52-F1
#
_cell.length_a   1.000
_cell.length_b   1.000
_cell.length_c   1.000
_cell.angle_alpha   90.00
_cell.angle_beta   90.00
_cell.angle_gamma   90.00
#
_symmetry.space_group_name_H-M   'P 1'
#
loop_
_entity.id
_entity.type
_entity.pdbx_description
1 polymer ?
#
loop_
_entity_poly.entity_id
_entity_poly.type
_entity_poly.pdbx_seq_one_letter_code
_entity_poly.pdbx_strand_id
1 'polypeptide(L)'
;MISPNEKKTIAFHEAGHATVSWMLEFASPLVKVTIVPRGRSLGAAWYLPEERQLTTTEQMKDEICAALGGRAAESLFFDKVSTGALSDLEKVTKQAYAMVSIYGLSPKLGNISYYDSSGQNSGFTKPYSEERAKLIDSEVSKLIEEQYNRALKVLKDNKKKVEELANALLSNEVIFKDNLISIFGARKWTSYQEEKLQEEELKTKKK
;
A
#
# COMPACT_ATOMS: atom_id res chain seq x y z
N MET A 1 15.11 -11.33 -20.46
CA MET A 1 14.10 -10.48 -21.13
C MET A 1 12.75 -10.82 -20.52
N ILE A 2 11.93 -9.83 -20.22
CA ILE A 2 10.57 -10.02 -19.68
C ILE A 2 9.64 -10.32 -20.85
N SER A 3 8.82 -11.36 -20.73
CA SER A 3 7.83 -11.71 -21.75
C SER A 3 6.71 -10.66 -21.83
N PRO A 4 6.03 -10.51 -22.99
CA PRO A 4 4.90 -9.57 -23.10
C PRO A 4 3.80 -9.84 -22.07
N ASN A 5 3.58 -11.11 -21.72
CA ASN A 5 2.58 -11.50 -20.73
C ASN A 5 3.01 -11.09 -19.30
N GLU A 6 4.27 -11.29 -18.93
CA GLU A 6 4.81 -10.81 -17.66
C GLU A 6 4.78 -9.28 -17.57
N LYS A 7 5.14 -8.57 -18.65
CA LYS A 7 5.05 -7.10 -18.71
C LYS A 7 3.62 -6.62 -18.48
N LYS A 8 2.63 -7.33 -19.04
CA LYS A 8 1.21 -7.07 -18.79
C LYS A 8 0.83 -7.31 -17.33
N THR A 9 1.24 -8.42 -16.73
CA THR A 9 0.98 -8.68 -15.31
C THR A 9 1.57 -7.58 -14.42
N ILE A 10 2.82 -7.17 -14.67
CA ILE A 10 3.48 -6.08 -13.92
C ILE A 10 2.71 -4.77 -14.09
N ALA A 11 2.27 -4.41 -15.30
CA ALA A 11 1.52 -3.17 -15.51
C ALA A 11 0.21 -3.13 -14.72
N PHE A 12 -0.53 -4.25 -14.66
CA PHE A 12 -1.76 -4.34 -13.86
C PHE A 12 -1.47 -4.37 -12.35
N HIS A 13 -0.36 -4.98 -11.93
CA HIS A 13 0.10 -4.98 -10.55
C HIS A 13 0.39 -3.55 -10.07
N GLU A 14 1.23 -2.82 -10.81
CA GLU A 14 1.57 -1.43 -10.50
C GLU A 14 0.36 -0.49 -10.59
N ALA A 15 -0.52 -0.69 -11.58
CA ALA A 15 -1.79 0.03 -11.68
C ALA A 15 -2.71 -0.24 -10.48
N GLY A 16 -2.65 -1.45 -9.90
CA GLY A 16 -3.36 -1.83 -8.69
C GLY A 16 -2.95 -0.97 -7.49
N HIS A 17 -1.66 -0.91 -7.19
CA HIS A 17 -1.12 -0.05 -6.14
C HIS A 17 -1.49 1.41 -6.34
N ALA A 18 -1.27 1.91 -7.56
CA ALA A 18 -1.54 3.30 -7.92
C ALA A 18 -3.01 3.67 -7.73
N THR A 19 -3.93 2.82 -8.17
CA THR A 19 -5.37 3.07 -8.08
C THR A 19 -5.83 3.07 -6.63
N VAL A 20 -5.42 2.07 -5.84
CA VAL A 20 -5.82 2.00 -4.43
C VAL A 20 -5.26 3.20 -3.67
N SER A 21 -3.99 3.53 -3.85
CA SER A 21 -3.38 4.71 -3.22
C SER A 21 -4.10 6.02 -3.61
N TRP A 22 -4.47 6.17 -4.88
CA TRP A 22 -5.18 7.36 -5.35
C TRP A 22 -6.56 7.53 -4.73
N MET A 23 -7.28 6.42 -4.51
CA MET A 23 -8.65 6.41 -4.01
C MET A 23 -8.76 6.53 -2.49
N LEU A 24 -7.72 6.11 -1.77
CA LEU A 24 -7.69 6.14 -0.32
C LEU A 24 -7.26 7.52 0.22
N GLU A 25 -7.83 7.88 1.36
CA GLU A 25 -7.64 9.18 2.00
C GLU A 25 -6.24 9.32 2.58
N PHE A 26 -5.79 8.31 3.30
CA PHE A 26 -4.58 8.38 4.08
C PHE A 26 -3.36 7.76 3.40
N ALA A 27 -3.56 7.12 2.24
CA ALA A 27 -2.47 6.56 1.47
C ALA A 27 -1.52 7.67 0.98
N SER A 28 -0.22 7.36 0.95
CA SER A 28 0.79 8.33 0.56
C SER A 28 0.57 8.79 -0.89
N PRO A 29 0.69 10.10 -1.19
CA PRO A 29 0.48 10.61 -2.55
C PRO A 29 1.43 9.99 -3.56
N LEU A 30 0.91 9.55 -4.70
CA LEU A 30 1.73 8.96 -5.75
C LEU A 30 2.40 10.04 -6.62
N VAL A 31 3.71 9.92 -6.81
CA VAL A 31 4.54 10.83 -7.62
C VAL A 31 4.74 10.27 -9.03
N LYS A 32 5.17 9.01 -9.13
CA LYS A 32 5.31 8.29 -10.40
C LYS A 32 5.17 6.79 -10.21
N VAL A 33 4.79 6.09 -11.27
CA VAL A 33 4.72 4.64 -11.35
C VAL A 33 5.49 4.18 -12.57
N THR A 34 6.23 3.08 -12.46
CA THR A 34 6.97 2.51 -13.60
C THR A 34 6.94 1.00 -13.60
N ILE A 35 6.92 0.42 -14.80
CA ILE A 35 7.07 -1.02 -15.04
C ILE A 35 8.49 -1.38 -15.54
N VAL A 36 9.43 -0.44 -15.43
CA VAL A 36 10.82 -0.66 -15.81
C VAL A 36 11.55 -1.36 -14.65
N PRO A 37 12.15 -2.53 -14.88
CA PRO A 37 12.82 -3.29 -13.83
C PRO A 37 13.99 -2.51 -13.22
N ARG A 38 14.11 -2.53 -11.89
CA ARG A 38 15.27 -2.00 -11.17
C ARG A 38 15.67 -2.94 -10.04
N GLY A 39 16.88 -3.49 -10.14
CA GLY A 39 17.40 -4.43 -9.14
C GLY A 39 16.56 -5.69 -9.05
N ARG A 40 16.01 -5.98 -7.86
CA ARG A 40 15.13 -7.14 -7.60
C ARG A 40 13.65 -6.88 -7.88
N SER A 41 13.26 -5.63 -8.16
CA SER A 41 11.87 -5.27 -8.45
C SER A 41 11.59 -5.20 -9.94
N LEU A 42 10.43 -5.70 -10.35
CA LEU A 42 9.97 -5.72 -11.75
C LEU A 42 9.21 -4.44 -12.15
N GLY A 43 8.76 -3.66 -11.17
CA GLY A 43 8.14 -2.34 -11.29
C GLY A 43 8.33 -1.56 -9.99
N ALA A 44 7.90 -0.30 -9.94
CA ALA A 44 7.88 0.48 -8.70
C ALA A 44 6.93 1.68 -8.76
N ALA A 45 6.17 1.86 -7.69
CA ALA A 45 5.47 3.09 -7.36
C ALA A 45 6.32 3.96 -6.41
N TRP A 46 6.45 5.24 -6.74
CA TRP A 46 7.13 6.25 -5.92
C TRP A 46 6.10 7.13 -5.27
N TYR A 47 6.13 7.16 -3.94
CA TYR A 47 5.24 7.96 -3.13
C TYR A 47 5.98 9.17 -2.57
N LEU A 48 5.24 10.25 -2.36
CA LEU A 48 5.74 11.41 -1.62
C LEU A 48 5.91 10.98 -0.16
N PRO A 49 7.13 11.06 0.42
CA PRO A 49 7.34 10.74 1.81
C PRO A 49 6.48 11.63 2.70
N GLU A 50 5.83 11.04 3.70
CA GLU A 50 5.18 11.81 4.76
C GLU A 50 6.02 11.73 6.02
N GLU A 51 6.54 12.88 6.45
CA GLU A 51 7.14 13.01 7.77
C GLU A 51 6.02 13.10 8.81
N ARG A 52 5.63 11.94 9.36
CA ARG A 52 4.66 11.84 10.46
C ARG A 52 5.36 11.33 11.71
N GLN A 53 5.16 12.04 12.82
CA GLN A 53 5.58 11.55 14.15
C GLN A 53 4.57 10.58 14.76
N LEU A 54 3.30 10.67 14.34
CA LEU A 54 2.19 9.85 14.81
C LEU A 54 1.43 9.29 13.62
N THR A 55 1.09 8.00 13.67
CA THR A 55 0.30 7.32 12.64
C THR A 55 -0.98 6.77 13.26
N THR A 56 -2.13 7.13 12.69
CA THR A 56 -3.44 6.65 13.15
C THR A 56 -3.73 5.24 12.66
N THR A 57 -4.75 4.60 13.24
CA THR A 57 -5.18 3.26 12.83
C THR A 57 -5.64 3.24 11.37
N GLU A 58 -6.37 4.27 10.95
CA GLU A 58 -6.90 4.43 9.60
C GLU A 58 -5.77 4.57 8.58
N GLN A 59 -4.74 5.34 8.93
CA GLN A 59 -3.54 5.49 8.10
C GLN A 59 -2.83 4.15 7.90
N MET A 60 -2.60 3.38 8.97
CA MET A 60 -1.98 2.05 8.85
C MET A 60 -2.84 1.07 8.04
N LYS A 61 -4.16 1.12 8.19
CA LYS A 61 -5.09 0.32 7.38
C LYS A 61 -5.03 0.68 5.90
N ASP A 62 -4.98 1.97 5.58
CA ASP A 62 -4.85 2.46 4.20
C ASP A 62 -3.52 2.06 3.56
N GLU A 63 -2.42 2.10 4.33
CA GLU A 63 -1.10 1.64 3.88
C GLU A 63 -1.09 0.13 3.57
N ILE A 64 -1.68 -0.70 4.45
CA ILE A 64 -1.85 -2.13 4.20
C ILE A 64 -2.72 -2.36 2.97
N CYS A 65 -3.84 -1.64 2.85
CA CYS A 65 -4.75 -1.76 1.71
C CYS A 65 -4.07 -1.39 0.39
N ALA A 66 -3.28 -0.32 0.35
CA ALA A 66 -2.53 0.10 -0.83
C ALA A 66 -1.43 -0.89 -1.21
N ALA A 67 -0.72 -1.46 -0.23
CA ALA A 67 0.27 -2.51 -0.47
C ALA A 67 -0.37 -3.81 -0.99
N LEU A 68 -1.60 -4.14 -0.60
CA LEU A 68 -2.33 -5.29 -1.15
C LEU A 68 -2.91 -5.05 -2.55
N GLY A 69 -2.86 -3.80 -3.05
CA GLY A 69 -3.44 -3.39 -4.32
C GLY A 69 -2.89 -4.16 -5.53
N GLY A 70 -1.58 -4.41 -5.59
CA GLY A 70 -0.96 -5.15 -6.70
C GLY A 70 -1.46 -6.59 -6.79
N ARG A 71 -1.42 -7.35 -5.69
CA ARG A 71 -1.97 -8.71 -5.62
C ARG A 71 -3.47 -8.75 -5.91
N ALA A 72 -4.23 -7.78 -5.40
CA ALA A 72 -5.68 -7.68 -5.65
C ALA A 72 -5.98 -7.42 -7.13
N ALA A 73 -5.19 -6.59 -7.81
CA ALA A 73 -5.33 -6.35 -9.25
C ALA A 73 -5.01 -7.62 -10.05
N GLU A 74 -3.94 -8.33 -9.73
CA GLU A 74 -3.62 -9.59 -10.42
C GLU A 74 -4.76 -10.60 -10.34
N SER A 75 -5.31 -10.80 -9.14
CA SER A 75 -6.46 -11.69 -8.93
C SER A 75 -7.70 -11.21 -9.70
N LEU A 76 -7.99 -9.91 -9.71
CA LEU A 76 -9.17 -9.37 -10.38
C LEU A 76 -9.13 -9.49 -11.91
N PHE A 77 -7.95 -9.32 -12.52
CA PHE A 77 -7.81 -9.23 -13.98
C PHE A 77 -7.29 -10.50 -14.64
N PHE A 78 -6.54 -11.34 -13.92
CA PHE A 78 -5.94 -12.56 -14.48
C PHE A 78 -6.40 -13.84 -13.79
N ASP A 79 -7.19 -13.74 -12.73
CA ASP A 79 -7.59 -14.88 -11.88
C ASP A 79 -6.40 -15.73 -11.42
N LYS A 80 -5.25 -15.07 -11.27
CA LYS A 80 -3.95 -15.66 -10.93
C LYS A 80 -3.19 -14.67 -10.06
N VAL A 81 -2.35 -15.20 -9.19
CA VAL A 81 -1.44 -14.41 -8.36
C VAL A 81 0.01 -14.79 -8.68
N SER A 82 0.89 -13.81 -8.67
CA SER A 82 2.31 -13.94 -8.95
C SER A 82 3.14 -13.92 -7.66
N THR A 83 4.44 -14.21 -7.81
CA THR A 83 5.45 -14.02 -6.75
C THR A 83 5.90 -12.56 -6.62
N GLY A 84 5.43 -11.65 -7.49
CA GLY A 84 5.80 -10.23 -7.48
C GLY A 84 5.37 -9.48 -6.22
N ALA A 85 4.29 -9.94 -5.57
CA ALA A 85 3.77 -9.33 -4.33
C ALA A 85 4.54 -9.72 -3.05
N LEU A 86 5.71 -10.36 -3.15
CA LEU A 86 6.45 -10.86 -1.97
C LEU A 86 6.83 -9.73 -1.01
N SER A 87 7.41 -8.64 -1.53
CA SER A 87 7.81 -7.49 -0.71
C SER A 87 6.61 -6.80 -0.07
N ASP A 88 5.48 -6.74 -0.78
CA ASP A 88 4.26 -6.13 -0.25
C ASP A 88 3.68 -6.96 0.89
N LEU A 89 3.61 -8.28 0.71
CA LEU A 89 3.13 -9.20 1.76
C LEU A 89 4.03 -9.16 3.00
N GLU A 90 5.35 -9.07 2.83
CA GLU A 90 6.28 -8.92 3.94
C GLU A 90 6.02 -7.63 4.72
N LYS A 91 5.87 -6.51 4.02
CA LYS A 91 5.54 -5.20 4.64
C LYS A 91 4.19 -5.24 5.35
N VAL A 92 3.16 -5.73 4.67
CA VAL A 92 1.79 -5.88 5.20
C VAL A 92 1.79 -6.73 6.46
N THR A 93 2.48 -7.87 6.44
CA THR A 93 2.53 -8.79 7.58
C THR A 93 3.21 -8.11 8.77
N LYS A 94 4.40 -7.52 8.58
CA LYS A 94 5.11 -6.81 9.65
C LYS A 94 4.26 -5.69 10.26
N GLN A 95 3.61 -4.90 9.41
CA GLN A 95 2.76 -3.80 9.85
C GLN A 95 1.53 -4.29 10.61
N ALA A 96 0.85 -5.33 10.11
CA ALA A 96 -0.30 -5.92 10.79
C ALA A 96 0.09 -6.50 12.17
N TYR A 97 1.23 -7.20 12.28
CA TYR A 97 1.74 -7.66 13.57
C TYR A 97 2.05 -6.50 14.52
N ALA A 98 2.64 -5.40 14.02
CA ALA A 98 2.89 -4.22 14.84
C ALA A 98 1.58 -3.58 15.33
N MET A 99 0.57 -3.44 14.46
CA MET A 99 -0.75 -2.95 14.85
C MET A 99 -1.36 -3.76 15.99
N VAL A 100 -1.29 -5.09 15.89
CA VAL A 100 -1.95 -6.01 16.82
C VAL A 100 -1.16 -6.20 18.11
N SER A 101 0.17 -6.37 18.03
CA SER A 101 1.00 -6.77 19.17
C SER A 101 1.80 -5.63 19.82
N ILE A 102 2.07 -4.55 19.09
CA ILE A 102 2.86 -3.41 19.59
C ILE A 102 1.95 -2.24 19.93
N TYR A 103 1.05 -1.87 19.03
CA TYR A 103 0.20 -0.68 19.19
C TYR A 103 -1.14 -0.97 19.87
N GLY A 104 -1.46 -2.23 20.18
CA GLY A 104 -2.70 -2.60 20.88
C GLY A 104 -3.99 -2.30 20.08
N LEU A 105 -3.91 -2.31 18.75
CA LEU A 105 -5.01 -1.91 17.86
C LEU A 105 -6.00 -3.06 17.55
N SER A 106 -5.97 -4.13 18.34
CA SER A 106 -6.99 -5.18 18.30
C SER A 106 -7.92 -5.05 19.51
N PRO A 107 -9.24 -4.85 19.32
CA PRO A 107 -10.20 -4.81 20.41
C PRO A 107 -10.21 -6.06 21.29
N LYS A 108 -9.87 -7.24 20.72
CA LYS A 108 -9.80 -8.50 21.48
C LYS A 108 -8.54 -8.59 22.33
N LEU A 109 -7.47 -7.93 21.92
CA LEU A 109 -6.26 -7.84 22.75
C LEU A 109 -6.37 -6.71 23.78
N GLY A 110 -7.04 -5.62 23.45
CA GLY A 110 -7.09 -4.40 24.26
C GLY A 110 -5.79 -3.61 24.16
N ASN A 111 -5.66 -2.62 25.05
CA ASN A 111 -4.56 -1.63 25.03
C ASN A 111 -3.26 -2.18 25.66
N ILE A 112 -2.79 -3.33 25.18
CA ILE A 112 -1.57 -4.00 25.64
C ILE A 112 -0.49 -3.89 24.56
N SER A 113 0.74 -3.60 24.96
CA SER A 113 1.92 -3.63 24.09
C SER A 113 2.89 -4.72 24.54
N TYR A 114 3.36 -5.50 23.58
CA TYR A 114 4.45 -6.46 23.76
C TYR A 114 5.79 -5.92 23.24
N TYR A 115 5.86 -4.62 22.94
CA TYR A 115 7.10 -3.98 22.52
C TYR A 115 8.02 -3.73 23.71
N ASP A 116 9.25 -4.22 23.59
CA ASP A 116 10.31 -3.98 24.57
C ASP A 116 11.36 -3.03 23.97
N SER A 117 11.29 -1.77 24.37
CA SER A 117 12.25 -0.74 23.92
C SER A 117 13.67 -0.95 24.46
N SER A 118 13.85 -1.79 25.48
CA SER A 118 15.16 -2.05 26.09
C SER A 118 16.00 -3.06 25.29
N GLY A 119 15.38 -3.81 24.38
CA GLY A 119 16.03 -4.87 23.61
C GLY A 119 16.52 -6.06 24.46
N GLN A 120 16.22 -6.09 25.77
CA GLN A 120 16.67 -7.16 26.66
C GLN A 120 15.91 -8.46 26.40
N ASN A 121 14.66 -8.38 25.95
CA ASN A 121 13.85 -9.54 25.55
C ASN A 121 14.01 -9.94 24.07
N SER A 122 15.15 -9.63 23.44
CA SER A 122 15.44 -10.07 22.06
C SER A 122 15.67 -11.60 21.93
N GLY A 123 15.56 -12.35 23.03
CA GLY A 123 15.71 -13.80 23.09
C GLY A 123 14.44 -14.55 22.70
N PHE A 124 14.62 -15.78 22.22
CA PHE A 124 13.68 -16.77 21.67
C PHE A 124 12.33 -17.01 22.39
N THR A 125 12.03 -16.31 23.48
CA THR A 125 10.83 -16.45 24.31
C THR A 125 9.86 -15.30 24.09
N LYS A 126 8.67 -15.62 23.56
CA LYS A 126 7.57 -14.68 23.40
C LYS A 126 7.09 -14.18 24.78
N PRO A 127 6.80 -12.88 24.98
CA PRO A 127 6.35 -12.33 26.26
C PRO A 127 4.85 -12.61 26.54
N TYR A 128 4.27 -13.63 25.91
CA TYR A 128 2.85 -13.97 25.99
C TYR A 128 2.65 -15.48 25.81
N SER A 129 1.51 -15.97 26.30
CA SER A 129 1.16 -17.39 26.21
C SER A 129 0.90 -17.85 24.77
N GLU A 130 0.95 -19.16 24.54
CA GLU A 130 0.57 -19.75 23.24
C GLU A 130 -0.89 -19.44 22.83
N GLU A 131 -1.80 -19.36 23.80
CA GLU A 131 -3.18 -18.93 23.54
C GLU A 131 -3.21 -17.50 23.00
N ARG A 132 -2.40 -16.62 23.58
CA ARG A 132 -2.30 -15.23 23.12
C ARG A 132 -1.62 -15.13 21.76
N ALA A 133 -0.62 -15.96 21.49
CA ALA A 133 0.01 -16.06 20.18
C ALA A 133 -1.01 -16.41 19.08
N LYS A 134 -1.83 -17.45 19.31
CA LYS A 134 -2.91 -17.85 18.39
C LYS A 134 -3.92 -16.73 18.16
N LEU A 135 -4.26 -15.98 19.21
CA LEU A 135 -5.16 -14.83 19.09
C LEU A 135 -4.55 -13.71 18.24
N ILE A 136 -3.27 -13.38 18.45
CA ILE A 136 -2.54 -12.40 17.64
C ILE A 136 -2.55 -12.83 16.16
N ASP A 137 -2.18 -14.07 15.87
CA ASP A 137 -2.15 -14.59 14.49
C ASP A 137 -3.53 -14.52 13.82
N SER A 138 -4.59 -14.87 14.56
CA SER A 138 -5.97 -14.77 14.07
C SER A 138 -6.39 -13.33 13.77
N GLU A 139 -6.04 -12.38 14.63
CA GLU A 139 -6.40 -10.97 14.44
C GLU A 139 -5.58 -10.32 13.32
N VAL A 140 -4.30 -10.69 13.18
CA VAL A 140 -3.44 -10.28 12.05
C VAL A 140 -4.01 -10.80 10.72
N SER A 141 -4.33 -12.10 10.64
CA SER A 141 -4.92 -12.69 9.45
C SER A 141 -6.23 -12.00 9.07
N LYS A 142 -7.11 -11.79 10.06
CA LYS A 142 -8.37 -11.07 9.85
C LYS A 142 -8.15 -9.65 9.33
N LEU A 143 -7.24 -8.89 9.92
CA LEU A 143 -6.92 -7.53 9.50
C LEU A 143 -6.43 -7.47 8.04
N ILE A 144 -5.52 -8.37 7.66
CA ILE A 144 -4.98 -8.44 6.30
C ILE A 144 -6.08 -8.80 5.31
N GLU A 145 -6.91 -9.79 5.60
CA GLU A 145 -8.03 -10.20 4.74
C GLU A 145 -9.08 -9.10 4.59
N GLU A 146 -9.39 -8.36 5.66
CA GLU A 146 -10.29 -7.20 5.58
C GLU A 146 -9.75 -6.12 4.64
N GLN A 147 -8.45 -5.80 4.73
CA GLN A 147 -7.84 -4.81 3.83
C GLN A 147 -7.68 -5.35 2.40
N TYR A 148 -7.42 -6.64 2.21
CA TYR A 148 -7.39 -7.26 0.88
C TYR A 148 -8.76 -7.16 0.19
N ASN A 149 -9.83 -7.50 0.90
CA ASN A 149 -11.20 -7.38 0.39
C ASN A 149 -11.59 -5.92 0.09
N ARG A 150 -11.12 -4.98 0.91
CA ARG A 150 -11.27 -3.54 0.66
C ARG A 150 -10.53 -3.11 -0.61
N ALA A 151 -9.30 -3.55 -0.81
CA ALA A 151 -8.53 -3.27 -2.03
C ALA A 151 -9.24 -3.83 -3.28
N LEU A 152 -9.71 -5.08 -3.22
CA LEU A 152 -10.52 -5.69 -4.28
C LEU A 152 -11.77 -4.87 -4.60
N LYS A 153 -12.47 -4.38 -3.58
CA LYS A 153 -13.66 -3.54 -3.78
C LYS A 153 -13.31 -2.23 -4.49
N VAL A 154 -12.28 -1.52 -4.03
CA VAL A 154 -11.81 -0.27 -4.66
C VAL A 154 -11.44 -0.48 -6.12
N LEU A 155 -10.73 -1.58 -6.42
CA LEU A 155 -10.33 -1.93 -7.79
C LEU A 155 -11.52 -2.33 -8.67
N LYS A 156 -12.49 -3.07 -8.12
CA LYS A 156 -13.73 -3.43 -8.83
C LYS A 156 -14.55 -2.20 -9.17
N ASP A 157 -14.72 -1.29 -8.22
CA ASP A 157 -15.47 -0.04 -8.41
C ASP A 157 -14.81 0.87 -9.46
N ASN A 158 -13.49 0.74 -9.66
CA ASN A 158 -12.70 1.51 -10.62
C ASN A 158 -12.16 0.69 -11.80
N LYS A 159 -12.73 -0.49 -12.07
CA LYS A 159 -12.15 -1.49 -12.99
C LYS A 159 -11.68 -0.92 -14.33
N LYS A 160 -12.52 -0.13 -14.99
CA LYS A 160 -12.21 0.49 -16.30
C LYS A 160 -11.00 1.43 -16.23
N LYS A 161 -10.90 2.22 -15.16
CA LYS A 161 -9.80 3.16 -14.96
C LYS A 161 -8.49 2.44 -14.65
N VAL A 162 -8.56 1.29 -13.96
CA VAL A 162 -7.38 0.43 -13.74
C VAL A 162 -6.87 -0.13 -15.07
N GLU A 163 -7.76 -0.62 -15.94
CA GLU A 163 -7.40 -1.09 -17.28
C GLU A 163 -6.77 0.03 -18.12
N GLU A 164 -7.34 1.23 -18.08
CA GLU A 164 -6.80 2.41 -18.76
C GLU A 164 -5.39 2.77 -18.27
N LEU A 165 -5.18 2.80 -16.94
CA LEU A 165 -3.87 3.06 -16.36
C LEU A 165 -2.84 1.98 -16.72
N ALA A 166 -3.24 0.70 -16.65
CA ALA A 166 -2.35 -0.40 -17.01
C ALA A 166 -1.94 -0.36 -18.49
N ASN A 167 -2.88 -0.02 -19.39
CA ASN A 167 -2.56 0.16 -20.81
C ASN A 167 -1.65 1.37 -21.04
N ALA A 168 -1.87 2.47 -20.32
CA ALA A 168 -0.99 3.63 -20.37
C ALA A 168 0.43 3.30 -19.89
N LEU A 169 0.58 2.47 -18.84
CA LEU A 169 1.86 1.95 -18.38
C LEU A 169 2.53 1.05 -19.43
N LEU A 170 1.76 0.23 -20.15
CA LEU A 170 2.31 -0.61 -21.22
C LEU A 170 2.86 0.21 -22.40
N SER A 171 2.21 1.33 -22.73
CA SER A 171 2.64 2.21 -23.82
C SER A 171 3.80 3.14 -23.43
N ASN A 172 3.80 3.70 -22.22
CA ASN A 172 4.75 4.75 -21.82
C ASN A 172 5.83 4.27 -20.85
N GLU A 173 5.68 3.09 -20.25
CA GLU A 173 6.54 2.46 -19.23
C GLU A 173 6.68 3.22 -17.89
N VAL A 174 6.39 4.51 -17.90
CA VAL A 174 6.41 5.42 -16.76
C VAL A 174 5.18 6.31 -16.86
N ILE A 175 4.48 6.47 -15.75
CA ILE A 175 3.30 7.33 -15.61
C ILE A 175 3.52 8.25 -14.41
N PHE A 176 3.18 9.53 -14.57
CA PHE A 176 3.32 10.56 -13.54
C PHE A 176 1.97 10.97 -12.96
N LYS A 177 2.01 11.78 -11.90
CA LYS A 177 0.81 12.33 -11.23
C LYS A 177 -0.22 12.92 -12.20
N ASP A 178 0.21 13.67 -13.21
CA ASP A 178 -0.71 14.34 -14.14
C ASP A 178 -1.55 13.35 -14.97
N ASN A 179 -0.98 12.21 -15.32
CA ASN A 179 -1.71 11.15 -16.00
C ASN A 179 -2.78 10.53 -15.10
N LEU A 180 -2.50 10.38 -13.80
CA LEU A 180 -3.49 9.89 -12.84
C LEU A 180 -4.65 10.89 -12.71
N ILE A 181 -4.37 12.19 -12.71
CA ILE A 181 -5.40 13.22 -12.71
C ILE A 181 -6.26 13.12 -13.98
N SER A 182 -5.65 12.85 -15.14
CA SER A 182 -6.39 12.66 -16.40
C SER A 182 -7.32 11.43 -16.37
N ILE A 183 -6.89 10.32 -15.76
CA ILE A 183 -7.64 9.05 -15.76
C ILE A 183 -8.68 9.00 -14.63
N PHE A 184 -8.27 9.40 -13.42
CA PHE A 184 -9.07 9.26 -12.22
C PHE A 184 -9.83 10.54 -11.85
N GLY A 185 -9.40 11.69 -12.37
CA GLY A 185 -9.80 13.01 -11.88
C GLY A 185 -8.89 13.50 -10.76
N ALA A 186 -9.12 14.74 -10.32
CA ALA A 186 -8.44 15.29 -9.16
C ALA A 186 -8.63 14.38 -7.94
N ARG A 187 -7.54 14.13 -7.21
CA ARG A 187 -7.59 13.34 -6.00
C ARG A 187 -8.52 14.03 -5.00
N LYS A 188 -9.46 13.27 -4.44
CA LYS A 188 -10.46 13.81 -3.50
C LYS A 188 -9.83 14.34 -2.21
N TRP A 189 -8.72 13.75 -1.82
CA TRP A 189 -8.02 14.01 -0.56
C TRP A 189 -6.65 14.59 -0.87
N THR A 190 -6.26 15.63 -0.15
CA THR A 190 -4.93 16.24 -0.26
C THR A 190 -4.18 15.95 1.02
N SER A 191 -2.96 15.40 0.92
CA SER A 191 -2.15 15.18 2.12
C SER A 191 -1.54 16.49 2.62
N TYR A 192 -1.18 16.54 3.91
CA TYR A 192 -0.49 17.69 4.49
C TYR A 192 0.79 18.08 3.74
N GLN A 193 1.53 17.10 3.22
CA GLN A 193 2.74 17.37 2.44
C GLN A 193 2.40 17.93 1.05
N GLU A 194 1.31 17.47 0.43
CA GLU A 194 0.82 18.08 -0.81
C GLU A 194 0.37 19.53 -0.60
N GLU A 195 -0.30 19.82 0.53
CA GLU A 195 -0.70 21.19 0.90
C GLU A 195 0.53 22.09 1.07
N LYS A 196 1.54 21.62 1.81
CA LYS A 196 2.80 22.37 1.99
C LYS A 196 3.50 22.69 0.68
N LEU A 197 3.64 21.70 -0.21
CA LEU A 197 4.28 21.90 -1.52
C LEU A 197 3.51 22.92 -2.36
N GLN A 198 2.17 22.85 -2.36
CA GLN A 198 1.34 23.83 -3.06
C GLN A 198 1.52 25.24 -2.49
N GLU A 199 1.60 25.39 -1.17
CA GLU A 199 1.87 26.68 -0.53
C GLU A 199 3.25 27.26 -0.89
N GLU A 200 4.28 26.42 -0.94
CA GLU A 200 5.64 26.83 -1.32
C GLU A 200 5.70 27.27 -2.80
N GLU A 201 5.06 26.52 -3.71
CA GLU A 201 4.97 26.90 -5.13
C GLU A 201 4.24 28.24 -5.31
N LEU A 202 3.15 28.47 -4.56
CA LEU A 202 2.41 29.73 -4.57
C LEU A 202 3.25 30.90 -4.04
N LYS A 203 4.08 30.69 -3.02
CA LYS A 203 5.00 31.72 -2.50
C LYS A 203 6.11 32.04 -3.51
N THR A 204 6.59 31.05 -4.25
CA THR A 204 7.65 31.22 -5.25
C THR A 204 7.16 31.94 -6.51
N LYS A 205 5.91 31.72 -6.93
CA LYS A 205 5.29 32.43 -8.08
C LYS A 205 4.89 33.88 -7.79
N LYS A 206 4.82 34.27 -6.51
CA LYS A 206 4.50 35.65 -6.08
C LYS A 206 5.75 36.52 -5.86
N LYS A 207 6.95 35.97 -6.09
CA LYS A 207 8.24 36.61 -5.90
C LYS A 207 8.92 36.79 -7.26
#